data_AF-A0A653S1A5-F1
#
_entry.id   AF-A0A653S1A5-F1
#
_cell.length_a   1.000
_cell.length_b   1.000
_cell.length_c   1.000
_cell.angle_alpha   90.00
_cell.angle_beta   90.00
_cell.angle_gamma   90.00
#
_symmetry.space_group_name_H-M   'P 1'
#
loop_
_entity.id
_entity.type
_entity.pdbx_description
1 polymer ?
#
loop_
_entity_poly.entity_id
_entity_poly.type
_entity_poly.pdbx_seq_one_letter_code
_entity_poly.pdbx_strand_id
1 'polypeptide(L)'
;MGMQLNKFFLIILVLFSSCKGDAQENYAVSKKTRQTVTTASINFFDKKYTAQYTMIVDESTPADHPIKTFLDCTDSYFTIHYIPKTQALEDYWRNQYFKNKDIDKINFETESKIIEKKINESSKDYAIFCYYVPSKFLKSNAGCSSESVYLDDRTNAEIYYYDNQENKWKLIKQKLSNILPRILESKYFKTNFPSYFAQNKNQEESYAEVQSDNKNIIGLWQLNCSINNSGLYISSNKGKLSGTLALSPPAVFVDIILERNITKESYDIKYLSQDMSPPLASENIIDDKNISKNEKIGELLVKNNNEIELVWYGLYNINMKKRTHLINQFSNNKSNNHVILKKCIEKE
;
A
#
# COMPACT_ATOMS: atom_id res chain seq x y z
N MET A 1 86.14 -25.33 33.37
CA MET A 1 84.88 -25.83 33.98
C MET A 1 83.89 -24.68 33.89
N GLY A 2 83.07 -24.50 32.86
CA GLY A 2 82.34 -25.48 32.07
C GLY A 2 80.97 -25.71 32.71
N MET A 3 79.97 -24.89 32.36
CA MET A 3 78.50 -25.14 32.36
C MET A 3 77.78 -23.77 32.14
N GLN A 4 77.49 -23.40 30.89
CA GLN A 4 76.18 -23.56 30.22
C GLN A 4 74.99 -22.91 30.97
N LEU A 5 74.73 -21.64 30.66
CA LEU A 5 73.43 -21.01 30.91
C LEU A 5 72.46 -21.42 29.80
N ASN A 6 71.38 -22.10 30.20
CA ASN A 6 70.32 -22.52 29.29
C ASN A 6 69.49 -21.30 28.86
N LYS A 7 69.22 -21.28 27.56
CA LYS A 7 68.46 -20.29 26.80
C LYS A 7 67.00 -20.34 27.24
N PHE A 8 66.40 -19.25 27.71
CA PHE A 8 64.95 -19.01 27.44
C PHE A 8 64.37 -17.62 27.80
N PHE A 9 65.14 -16.62 28.23
CA PHE A 9 64.52 -15.34 28.63
C PHE A 9 65.33 -14.13 28.18
N LEU A 10 65.28 -13.78 26.88
CA LEU A 10 65.64 -12.42 26.41
C LEU A 10 65.35 -12.14 24.93
N ILE A 11 64.12 -12.37 24.44
CA ILE A 11 63.71 -11.83 23.12
C ILE A 11 62.23 -11.44 23.13
N ILE A 12 61.88 -10.32 23.75
CA ILE A 12 60.70 -9.49 23.35
C ILE A 12 61.02 -8.03 23.71
N LEU A 13 61.94 -7.39 22.99
CA LEU A 13 62.05 -5.93 22.94
C LEU A 13 63.09 -5.44 21.93
N VAL A 14 62.94 -5.75 20.64
CA VAL A 14 63.35 -4.87 19.53
C VAL A 14 62.52 -5.26 18.31
N LEU A 15 62.08 -4.26 17.53
CA LEU A 15 61.71 -4.26 16.10
C LEU A 15 60.32 -3.66 15.81
N PHE A 16 60.12 -2.42 16.26
CA PHE A 16 59.45 -1.42 15.43
C PHE A 16 60.51 -0.72 14.58
N SER A 17 60.54 -0.98 13.27
CA SER A 17 60.66 0.05 12.22
C SER A 17 60.93 -0.56 10.83
N SER A 18 59.97 -0.31 9.92
CA SER A 18 60.10 -0.12 8.47
C SER A 18 60.68 -1.22 7.56
N CYS A 19 59.79 -1.81 6.75
CA CYS A 19 60.06 -1.98 5.31
C CYS A 19 59.02 -1.19 4.51
N LYS A 20 59.51 -0.20 3.76
CA LYS A 20 58.83 0.45 2.62
C LYS A 20 58.84 -0.51 1.43
N GLY A 21 57.80 -0.42 0.59
CA GLY A 21 57.86 -0.75 -0.83
C GLY A 21 57.73 -2.22 -1.18
N ASP A 22 56.51 -2.65 -1.48
CA ASP A 22 56.16 -3.39 -2.72
C ASP A 22 54.67 -3.74 -2.66
N ALA A 23 53.86 -2.75 -3.02
CA ALA A 23 52.44 -2.94 -3.31
C ALA A 23 52.24 -2.68 -4.79
N GLN A 24 52.61 -3.64 -5.64
CA GLN A 24 52.06 -3.78 -6.98
C GLN A 24 52.25 -5.20 -7.50
N GLU A 25 51.13 -5.74 -8.00
CA GLU A 25 51.03 -6.86 -8.94
C GLU A 25 51.35 -8.28 -8.44
N ASN A 26 50.27 -8.99 -8.07
CA ASN A 26 49.76 -10.17 -8.78
C ASN A 26 48.94 -11.06 -7.83
N TYR A 27 47.80 -10.56 -7.37
CA TYR A 27 46.71 -11.46 -6.99
C TYR A 27 45.80 -11.62 -8.20
N ALA A 28 46.03 -12.72 -8.93
CA ALA A 28 45.06 -13.25 -9.86
C ALA A 28 43.69 -13.25 -9.17
N VAL A 29 42.77 -12.48 -9.74
CA VAL A 29 41.36 -12.53 -9.40
C VAL A 29 40.91 -13.94 -9.74
N SER A 30 40.98 -14.82 -8.74
CA SER A 30 40.13 -16.00 -8.69
C SER A 30 38.73 -15.44 -8.81
N LYS A 31 38.15 -15.55 -10.01
CA LYS A 31 36.71 -15.58 -10.17
C LYS A 31 36.26 -16.75 -9.30
N LYS A 32 36.01 -16.48 -8.02
CA LYS A 32 34.98 -17.19 -7.29
C LYS A 32 33.75 -16.99 -8.15
N THR A 33 33.52 -17.98 -9.01
CA THR A 33 32.20 -18.36 -9.46
C THR A 33 31.31 -18.05 -8.29
N ARG A 34 30.41 -17.07 -8.45
CA ARG A 34 29.29 -16.90 -7.53
C ARG A 34 28.75 -18.32 -7.40
N GLN A 35 29.02 -18.98 -6.29
CA GLN A 35 28.06 -19.90 -5.74
C GLN A 35 26.84 -19.01 -5.67
N THR A 36 25.98 -19.15 -6.67
CA THR A 36 24.56 -19.04 -6.49
C THR A 36 24.30 -19.82 -5.21
N VAL A 37 24.28 -19.09 -4.08
CA VAL A 37 23.46 -19.46 -2.96
C VAL A 37 22.14 -19.70 -3.64
N THR A 38 21.83 -20.98 -3.88
CA THR A 38 20.47 -21.42 -4.16
C THR A 38 19.67 -20.75 -3.09
N THR A 39 19.02 -19.64 -3.43
CA THR A 39 18.17 -18.88 -2.54
C THR A 39 17.15 -19.88 -2.07
N ALA A 40 17.35 -20.42 -0.87
CA ALA A 40 16.32 -21.20 -0.20
C ALA A 40 15.09 -20.31 -0.26
N SER A 41 14.02 -20.77 -0.92
CA SER A 41 12.84 -19.93 -1.08
C SER A 41 12.34 -19.60 0.33
N ILE A 42 12.34 -18.32 0.68
CA ILE A 42 11.90 -17.88 2.00
C ILE A 42 10.46 -18.35 2.20
N ASN A 43 10.20 -19.04 3.31
CA ASN A 43 8.87 -19.49 3.68
C ASN A 43 8.47 -18.92 5.04
N PHE A 44 7.66 -17.86 5.04
CA PHE A 44 7.22 -17.21 6.28
C PHE A 44 6.24 -18.04 7.12
N PHE A 45 5.77 -19.20 6.60
CA PHE A 45 4.96 -20.16 7.34
C PHE A 45 5.78 -21.29 7.99
N ASP A 46 7.11 -21.24 7.89
CA ASP A 46 7.98 -22.22 8.55
C ASP A 46 7.74 -22.23 10.08
N LYS A 47 7.80 -23.42 10.68
CA LYS A 47 7.62 -23.61 12.13
C LYS A 47 8.65 -22.84 12.95
N LYS A 48 9.83 -22.54 12.41
CA LYS A 48 10.82 -21.69 13.10
C LYS A 48 10.31 -20.26 13.34
N TYR A 49 9.35 -19.81 12.53
CA TYR A 49 8.68 -18.51 12.67
C TYR A 49 7.38 -18.60 13.46
N THR A 50 7.39 -19.39 14.55
CA THR A 50 6.21 -19.49 15.41
C THR A 50 5.93 -18.12 16.02
N ALA A 51 4.79 -17.54 15.68
CA ALA A 51 4.35 -16.24 16.16
C ALA A 51 2.83 -16.25 16.27
N GLN A 52 2.33 -15.46 17.21
CA GLN A 52 0.90 -15.36 17.50
C GLN A 52 0.20 -14.49 16.46
N TYR A 53 -1.07 -14.80 16.22
CA TYR A 53 -1.96 -13.95 15.46
C TYR A 53 -2.54 -12.88 16.38
N THR A 54 -2.69 -11.67 15.86
CA THR A 54 -3.30 -10.54 16.56
C THR A 54 -4.29 -9.81 15.67
N MET A 55 -5.33 -9.27 16.30
CA MET A 55 -6.25 -8.28 15.73
C MET A 55 -6.05 -6.90 16.37
N ILE A 56 -4.97 -6.72 17.11
CA ILE A 56 -4.62 -5.50 17.87
C ILE A 56 -3.18 -5.11 17.49
N VAL A 57 -2.99 -3.87 17.07
CA VAL A 57 -1.69 -3.31 16.64
C VAL A 57 -0.92 -2.83 17.87
N ASP A 58 -1.62 -2.13 18.76
CA ASP A 58 -1.22 -1.70 20.09
C ASP A 58 -2.43 -1.79 21.02
N GLU A 59 -2.24 -1.80 22.33
CA GLU A 59 -3.33 -1.96 23.32
C GLU A 59 -4.48 -0.94 23.17
N SER A 60 -4.29 0.12 22.38
CA SER A 60 -5.28 1.17 22.12
C SER A 60 -5.98 1.08 20.76
N THR A 61 -5.46 0.30 19.80
CA THR A 61 -5.89 0.36 18.39
C THR A 61 -6.13 -1.04 17.80
N PRO A 62 -7.40 -1.39 17.52
CA PRO A 62 -7.74 -2.58 16.76
C PRO A 62 -7.22 -2.52 15.32
N ALA A 63 -6.69 -3.63 14.83
CA ALA A 63 -6.37 -3.83 13.43
C ALA A 63 -7.65 -4.04 12.60
N ASP A 64 -7.60 -3.64 11.33
CA ASP A 64 -8.69 -3.88 10.37
C ASP A 64 -8.65 -5.28 9.71
N HIS A 65 -7.61 -6.07 10.01
CA HIS A 65 -7.44 -7.45 9.56
C HIS A 65 -6.46 -8.22 10.46
N PRO A 66 -6.45 -9.56 10.41
CA PRO A 66 -5.52 -10.36 11.20
C PRO A 66 -4.07 -10.21 10.76
N ILE A 67 -3.17 -10.14 11.73
CA ILE A 67 -1.73 -9.96 11.50
C ILE A 67 -0.96 -10.99 12.31
N LYS A 68 0.15 -11.48 11.77
CA LYS A 68 1.17 -12.24 12.51
C LYS A 68 2.48 -11.48 12.46
N THR A 69 3.10 -11.25 13.61
CA THR A 69 4.35 -10.48 13.71
C THR A 69 5.47 -11.37 14.19
N PHE A 70 6.62 -11.31 13.53
CA PHE A 70 7.84 -11.99 13.93
C PHE A 70 8.98 -10.98 14.04
N LEU A 71 9.77 -11.09 15.11
CA LEU A 71 10.97 -10.30 15.33
C LEU A 71 12.06 -11.21 15.90
N ASP A 72 13.15 -11.32 15.15
CA ASP A 72 14.42 -11.86 15.61
C ASP A 72 15.53 -10.97 15.04
N CYS A 73 16.29 -10.32 15.91
CA CYS A 73 17.32 -9.37 15.51
C CYS A 73 18.50 -10.03 14.79
N THR A 74 18.61 -11.35 14.83
CA THR A 74 19.64 -12.14 14.12
C THR A 74 19.13 -12.66 12.78
N ASP A 75 17.85 -13.03 12.67
CA ASP A 75 17.22 -13.50 11.43
C ASP A 75 16.57 -12.33 10.66
N SER A 76 15.45 -11.82 11.16
CA SER A 76 14.64 -10.81 10.47
C SER A 76 13.45 -10.29 11.30
N TYR A 77 12.84 -9.22 10.80
CA TYR A 77 11.52 -8.77 11.22
C TYR A 77 10.56 -8.96 10.06
N PHE A 78 9.35 -9.43 10.34
CA PHE A 78 8.28 -9.34 9.36
C PHE A 78 6.88 -9.34 9.98
N THR A 79 5.92 -8.83 9.20
CA THR A 79 4.49 -8.93 9.48
C THR A 79 3.79 -9.63 8.32
N ILE A 80 3.00 -10.66 8.63
CA ILE A 80 2.10 -11.31 7.68
C ILE A 80 0.70 -10.73 7.85
N HIS A 81 0.15 -10.21 6.77
CA HIS A 81 -1.14 -9.56 6.70
C HIS A 81 -2.13 -10.44 5.95
N TYR A 82 -3.22 -10.83 6.62
CA TYR A 82 -4.29 -11.63 6.03
C TYR A 82 -5.43 -10.71 5.59
N ILE A 83 -5.34 -10.18 4.37
CA ILE A 83 -6.28 -9.16 3.90
C ILE A 83 -7.55 -9.82 3.33
N PRO A 84 -8.75 -9.53 3.86
CA PRO A 84 -9.99 -10.07 3.33
C PRO A 84 -10.22 -9.68 1.86
N LYS A 85 -10.59 -10.65 1.02
CA LYS A 85 -10.96 -10.42 -0.39
C LYS A 85 -12.39 -9.96 -0.58
N THR A 86 -13.27 -10.20 0.39
CA THR A 86 -14.71 -9.88 0.31
C THR A 86 -15.10 -8.84 1.36
N GLN A 87 -16.10 -8.02 1.04
CA GLN A 87 -16.62 -7.00 1.96
C GLN A 87 -17.21 -7.63 3.22
N ALA A 88 -17.90 -8.77 3.11
CA ALA A 88 -18.51 -9.44 4.26
C ALA A 88 -17.45 -9.89 5.28
N LEU A 89 -16.31 -10.42 4.81
CA LEU A 89 -15.22 -10.85 5.68
C LEU A 89 -14.47 -9.66 6.28
N GLU A 90 -14.33 -8.57 5.52
CA GLU A 90 -13.81 -7.31 6.04
C GLU A 90 -14.71 -6.73 7.14
N ASP A 91 -16.02 -6.68 6.92
CA ASP A 91 -16.98 -6.17 7.90
C ASP A 91 -17.03 -7.04 9.16
N TYR A 92 -16.79 -8.35 9.03
CA TYR A 92 -16.63 -9.24 10.17
C TYR A 92 -15.46 -8.81 11.05
N TRP A 93 -14.25 -8.72 10.47
CA TRP A 93 -13.05 -8.36 11.23
C TRP A 93 -13.13 -6.95 11.81
N ARG A 94 -13.62 -5.98 11.03
CA ARG A 94 -13.68 -4.57 11.42
C ARG A 94 -14.77 -4.28 12.45
N ASN A 95 -15.97 -4.85 12.30
CA ASN A 95 -17.15 -4.42 13.06
C ASN A 95 -17.72 -5.51 13.98
N GLN A 96 -17.57 -6.79 13.64
CA GLN A 96 -18.23 -7.88 14.38
C GLN A 96 -17.30 -8.56 15.37
N TYR A 97 -16.01 -8.68 15.05
CA TYR A 97 -15.06 -9.46 15.83
C TYR A 97 -14.96 -9.01 17.29
N PHE A 98 -14.91 -7.69 17.50
CA PHE A 98 -14.81 -7.08 18.83
C PHE A 98 -16.16 -6.66 19.44
N LYS A 99 -17.27 -6.79 18.71
CA LYS A 99 -18.58 -6.21 19.11
C LYS A 99 -19.03 -6.60 20.52
N ASN A 100 -18.70 -7.82 20.95
CA ASN A 100 -19.06 -8.37 22.25
C ASN A 100 -17.83 -8.75 23.09
N LYS A 101 -16.66 -8.17 22.80
CA LYS A 101 -15.42 -8.43 23.53
C LYS A 101 -15.05 -7.25 24.41
N ASP A 102 -14.61 -7.54 25.62
CA ASP A 102 -13.97 -6.57 26.51
C ASP A 102 -12.48 -6.54 26.19
N ILE A 103 -12.01 -5.47 25.52
CA ILE A 103 -10.64 -5.35 25.01
C ILE A 103 -9.63 -5.43 26.16
N ASP A 104 -9.97 -4.85 27.32
CA ASP A 104 -9.09 -4.80 28.50
C ASP A 104 -8.91 -6.17 29.16
N LYS A 105 -9.72 -7.18 28.79
CA LYS A 105 -9.67 -8.55 29.32
C LYS A 105 -9.29 -9.58 28.26
N ILE A 106 -8.75 -9.16 27.12
CA ILE A 106 -8.34 -10.08 26.06
C ILE A 106 -7.16 -10.92 26.53
N ASN A 107 -7.33 -12.25 26.47
CA ASN A 107 -6.22 -13.19 26.59
C ASN A 107 -5.61 -13.43 25.19
N PHE A 108 -4.44 -12.87 24.93
CA PHE A 108 -3.80 -12.91 23.60
C PHE A 108 -3.52 -14.32 23.08
N GLU A 109 -3.20 -15.29 23.95
CA GLU A 109 -2.96 -16.67 23.51
C GLU A 109 -4.24 -17.35 23.02
N THR A 110 -5.33 -17.19 23.77
CA THR A 110 -6.65 -17.71 23.40
C THR A 110 -7.14 -17.02 22.13
N GLU A 111 -6.94 -15.70 22.04
CA GLU A 111 -7.32 -14.90 20.89
C GLU A 111 -6.58 -15.33 19.62
N SER A 112 -5.26 -15.52 19.72
CA SER A 112 -4.45 -16.04 18.62
C SER A 112 -4.99 -17.36 18.07
N LYS A 113 -5.41 -18.29 18.95
CA LYS A 113 -6.00 -19.58 18.53
C LYS A 113 -7.34 -19.40 17.81
N ILE A 114 -8.18 -18.46 18.27
CA ILE A 114 -9.47 -18.15 17.64
C ILE A 114 -9.27 -17.56 16.23
N ILE A 115 -8.35 -16.60 16.11
CA ILE A 115 -8.02 -15.96 14.83
C ILE A 115 -7.47 -16.99 13.85
N GLU A 116 -6.48 -17.76 14.29
CA GLU A 116 -5.85 -18.80 13.49
C GLU A 116 -6.87 -19.80 12.96
N LYS A 117 -7.76 -20.30 13.83
CA LYS A 117 -8.83 -21.23 13.43
C LYS A 117 -9.68 -20.62 12.31
N LYS A 118 -10.12 -19.37 12.45
CA LYS A 118 -11.00 -18.72 11.47
C LYS A 118 -10.30 -18.47 10.13
N ILE A 119 -9.02 -18.09 10.16
CA ILE A 119 -8.20 -17.95 8.94
C ILE A 119 -8.05 -19.30 8.26
N ASN A 120 -7.74 -20.37 9.00
CA ASN A 120 -7.53 -21.70 8.43
C ASN A 120 -8.80 -22.29 7.81
N GLU A 121 -9.97 -22.04 8.39
CA GLU A 121 -11.27 -22.44 7.83
C GLU A 121 -11.58 -21.76 6.49
N SER A 122 -11.00 -20.59 6.22
CA SER A 122 -11.33 -19.73 5.07
C SER A 122 -10.10 -19.13 4.38
N SER A 123 -8.97 -19.85 4.39
CA SER A 123 -7.65 -19.29 3.99
C SER A 123 -7.62 -18.72 2.56
N LYS A 124 -8.45 -19.30 1.68
CA LYS A 124 -8.65 -18.92 0.28
C LYS A 124 -9.25 -17.52 0.12
N ASP A 125 -10.01 -17.08 1.13
CA ASP A 125 -10.75 -15.82 1.14
C ASP A 125 -9.87 -14.62 1.55
N TYR A 126 -8.59 -14.89 1.84
CA TYR A 126 -7.58 -13.88 2.14
C TYR A 126 -6.58 -13.74 0.99
N ALA A 127 -6.15 -12.51 0.75
CA ALA A 127 -4.90 -12.22 0.06
C ALA A 127 -3.83 -12.02 1.13
N ILE A 128 -2.76 -12.82 1.06
CA ILE A 128 -1.78 -12.88 2.14
C ILE A 128 -0.51 -12.18 1.68
N PHE A 129 -0.11 -11.15 2.42
CA PHE A 129 1.09 -10.37 2.16
C PHE A 129 2.05 -10.50 3.32
N CYS A 130 3.34 -10.36 3.06
CA CYS A 130 4.38 -10.26 4.09
C CYS A 130 5.17 -8.98 3.86
N TYR A 131 5.27 -8.13 4.88
CA TYR A 131 6.24 -7.04 4.91
C TYR A 131 7.47 -7.53 5.67
N TYR A 132 8.62 -7.53 5.02
CA TYR A 132 9.85 -8.16 5.48
C TYR A 132 11.01 -7.17 5.56
N VAL A 133 11.77 -7.24 6.64
CA VAL A 133 13.01 -6.51 6.85
C VAL A 133 14.11 -7.49 7.29
N PRO A 134 15.18 -7.65 6.49
CA PRO A 134 16.32 -8.48 6.88
C PRO A 134 17.06 -7.92 8.11
N SER A 135 17.63 -8.80 8.95
CA SER A 135 18.34 -8.42 10.19
C SER A 135 19.43 -7.38 10.03
N LYS A 136 20.11 -7.34 8.88
CA LYS A 136 21.16 -6.32 8.59
C LYS A 136 20.68 -4.87 8.73
N PHE A 137 19.37 -4.65 8.57
CA PHE A 137 18.72 -3.35 8.69
C PHE A 137 18.07 -3.11 10.06
N LEU A 138 18.00 -4.14 10.92
CA LEU A 138 17.49 -4.00 12.28
C LEU A 138 18.59 -3.45 13.18
N LYS A 139 18.33 -2.30 13.79
CA LYS A 139 19.18 -1.70 14.82
C LYS A 139 18.44 -1.76 16.15
N SER A 140 19.17 -1.80 17.25
CA SER A 140 18.57 -1.79 18.59
C SER A 140 19.35 -0.91 19.53
N ASN A 141 18.62 -0.18 20.38
CA ASN A 141 19.19 0.59 21.47
C ASN A 141 19.28 -0.21 22.78
N ALA A 142 18.47 -1.27 22.94
CA ALA A 142 18.45 -2.12 24.12
C ALA A 142 17.76 -3.48 23.83
N GLY A 143 18.53 -4.55 23.62
CA GLY A 143 17.96 -5.90 23.45
C GLY A 143 17.21 -6.13 22.13
N CYS A 144 16.28 -7.08 22.08
CA CYS A 144 15.50 -7.39 20.88
C CYS A 144 14.01 -7.43 21.20
N SER A 145 13.38 -6.26 21.17
CA SER A 145 11.94 -6.08 21.38
C SER A 145 11.36 -5.10 20.35
N SER A 146 10.05 -5.13 20.16
CA SER A 146 9.33 -4.22 19.25
C SER A 146 9.56 -2.74 19.58
N GLU A 147 9.78 -2.43 20.86
CA GLU A 147 9.95 -1.07 21.37
C GLU A 147 11.39 -0.58 21.25
N SER A 148 12.34 -1.52 21.16
CA SER A 148 13.78 -1.22 21.22
C SER A 148 14.46 -1.27 19.86
N VAL A 149 13.81 -1.94 18.89
CA VAL A 149 14.32 -2.12 17.52
C VAL A 149 13.81 -1.01 16.59
N TYR A 150 14.71 -0.47 15.77
CA TYR A 150 14.41 0.58 14.80
C TYR A 150 15.15 0.34 13.47
N LEU A 151 14.76 1.10 12.45
CA LEU A 151 15.36 1.06 11.11
C LEU A 151 16.19 2.33 10.86
N ASP A 152 17.20 2.20 10.00
CA ASP A 152 17.84 3.37 9.43
C ASP A 152 17.03 3.93 8.24
N ASP A 153 17.25 5.20 7.89
CA ASP A 153 16.53 5.89 6.82
C ASP A 153 16.77 5.29 5.42
N ARG A 154 17.71 4.35 5.30
CA ARG A 154 18.09 3.70 4.04
C ARG A 154 17.60 2.26 3.96
N THR A 155 16.79 1.82 4.92
CA THR A 155 16.33 0.45 4.97
C THR A 155 15.36 0.20 3.82
N ASN A 156 15.69 -0.82 3.02
CA ASN A 156 14.81 -1.32 1.96
C ASN A 156 14.04 -2.52 2.49
N ALA A 157 12.77 -2.28 2.81
CA ALA A 157 11.83 -3.33 3.14
C ALA A 157 11.29 -4.00 1.88
N GLU A 158 10.98 -5.27 2.00
CA GLU A 158 10.50 -6.12 0.93
C GLU A 158 9.04 -6.50 1.22
N ILE A 159 8.19 -6.45 0.20
CA ILE A 159 6.81 -6.90 0.29
C ILE A 159 6.68 -8.14 -0.58
N TYR A 160 6.27 -9.23 0.06
CA TYR A 160 5.96 -10.49 -0.58
C TYR A 160 4.45 -10.73 -0.62
N TYR A 161 4.01 -11.48 -1.62
CA TYR A 161 2.66 -12.04 -1.72
C TYR A 161 2.73 -13.56 -1.70
N TYR A 162 1.82 -14.20 -0.98
CA TYR A 162 1.71 -15.66 -1.00
C TYR A 162 0.79 -16.12 -2.12
N ASP A 163 1.36 -16.82 -3.09
CA ASP A 163 0.60 -17.49 -4.13
C ASP A 163 0.07 -18.83 -3.60
N ASN A 164 -1.23 -18.87 -3.31
CA ASN A 164 -1.92 -20.07 -2.85
C ASN A 164 -1.97 -21.20 -3.90
N GLN A 165 -1.81 -20.91 -5.19
CA GLN A 165 -1.81 -21.93 -6.25
C GLN A 165 -0.46 -22.63 -6.32
N GLU A 166 0.62 -21.85 -6.24
CA GLU A 166 1.99 -22.36 -6.30
C GLU A 166 2.58 -22.75 -4.93
N ASN A 167 1.88 -22.40 -3.83
CA ASN A 167 2.34 -22.49 -2.45
C ASN A 167 3.72 -21.82 -2.24
N LYS A 168 3.88 -20.63 -2.81
CA LYS A 168 5.16 -19.91 -2.82
C LYS A 168 4.99 -18.43 -2.52
N TRP A 169 5.99 -17.89 -1.83
CA TRP A 169 6.13 -16.46 -1.65
C TRP A 169 6.79 -15.83 -2.87
N LYS A 170 6.17 -14.77 -3.40
CA LYS A 170 6.65 -13.98 -4.52
C LYS A 170 7.01 -12.59 -4.01
N LEU A 171 8.23 -12.13 -4.25
CA LEU A 171 8.61 -10.73 -4.00
C LEU A 171 7.87 -9.84 -5.00
N ILE A 172 7.08 -8.89 -4.52
CA ILE A 172 6.24 -8.03 -5.37
C ILE A 172 6.61 -6.55 -5.33
N LYS A 173 7.29 -6.10 -4.26
CA LYS A 173 7.74 -4.71 -4.14
C LYS A 173 8.93 -4.61 -3.20
N GLN A 174 9.82 -3.67 -3.48
CA GLN A 174 10.79 -3.14 -2.52
C GLN A 174 10.48 -1.66 -2.29
N LYS A 175 10.63 -1.19 -1.06
CA LYS A 175 10.38 0.21 -0.69
C LYS A 175 11.31 0.66 0.42
N LEU A 176 11.65 1.93 0.40
CA LEU A 176 12.28 2.58 1.54
C LEU A 176 11.30 2.55 2.73
N SER A 177 11.84 2.26 3.91
CA SER A 177 11.11 2.30 5.16
C SER A 177 12.05 2.71 6.28
N ASN A 178 11.60 3.65 7.09
CA ASN A 178 12.33 4.20 8.23
C ASN A 178 11.56 4.00 9.56
N ILE A 179 10.46 3.24 9.54
CA ILE A 179 9.58 3.04 10.71
C ILE A 179 9.35 1.54 10.95
N LEU A 180 9.42 1.15 12.23
CA LEU A 180 8.96 -0.12 12.77
C LEU A 180 8.07 0.12 14.00
N PRO A 181 7.12 -0.80 14.30
CA PRO A 181 6.60 -1.82 13.39
C PRO A 181 5.81 -1.16 12.26
N ARG A 182 5.97 -1.62 11.02
CA ARG A 182 5.14 -1.11 9.92
C ARG A 182 3.94 -2.02 9.71
N ILE A 183 2.95 -1.86 10.58
CA ILE A 183 1.63 -2.45 10.33
C ILE A 183 0.95 -1.63 9.24
N LEU A 184 0.79 -2.24 8.07
CA LEU A 184 0.12 -1.65 6.93
C LEU A 184 -1.37 -1.95 6.99
N GLU A 185 -2.22 -0.94 6.87
CA GLU A 185 -3.67 -1.10 6.79
C GLU A 185 -4.09 -1.87 5.53
N SER A 186 -5.28 -2.50 5.57
CA SER A 186 -5.89 -3.18 4.42
C SER A 186 -5.98 -2.28 3.18
N LYS A 187 -6.30 -0.99 3.39
CA LYS A 187 -6.37 0.02 2.31
C LYS A 187 -5.07 0.11 1.54
N TYR A 188 -3.92 0.08 2.22
CA TYR A 188 -2.62 0.14 1.54
C TYR A 188 -2.45 -1.00 0.54
N PHE A 189 -2.73 -2.25 0.94
CA PHE A 189 -2.59 -3.40 0.05
C PHE A 189 -3.58 -3.38 -1.10
N LYS A 190 -4.84 -3.02 -0.84
CA LYS A 190 -5.89 -2.95 -1.86
C LYS A 190 -5.60 -1.88 -2.91
N THR A 191 -5.08 -0.73 -2.49
CA THR A 191 -4.71 0.37 -3.39
C THR A 191 -3.45 0.05 -4.19
N ASN A 192 -2.40 -0.47 -3.54
CA ASN A 192 -1.09 -0.67 -4.19
C ASN A 192 -1.00 -1.98 -4.97
N PHE A 193 -1.76 -3.01 -4.56
CA PHE A 193 -1.71 -4.35 -5.13
C PHE A 193 -3.09 -4.91 -5.49
N PRO A 194 -3.93 -4.15 -6.23
CA PRO A 194 -5.31 -4.52 -6.49
C PRO A 194 -5.44 -5.85 -7.25
N SER A 195 -4.47 -6.20 -8.09
CA SER A 195 -4.45 -7.46 -8.87
C SER A 195 -4.67 -8.70 -8.01
N TYR A 196 -4.09 -8.77 -6.82
CA TYR A 196 -4.18 -9.93 -5.91
C TYR A 196 -5.53 -10.07 -5.19
N PHE A 197 -6.41 -9.08 -5.34
CA PHE A 197 -7.78 -9.09 -4.81
C PHE A 197 -8.83 -9.37 -5.89
N ALA A 198 -8.46 -9.43 -7.17
CA ALA A 198 -9.38 -9.95 -8.17
C ALA A 198 -9.57 -11.45 -7.91
N GLN A 199 -10.75 -11.83 -7.42
CA GLN A 199 -11.16 -13.22 -7.49
C GLN A 199 -11.25 -13.63 -8.96
N ASN A 200 -10.67 -14.78 -9.31
CA ASN A 200 -10.94 -15.45 -10.56
C ASN A 200 -12.45 -15.75 -10.62
N LYS A 201 -13.23 -14.84 -11.23
CA LYS A 201 -14.57 -15.15 -11.72
C LYS A 201 -14.43 -15.98 -12.99
N ASN A 202 -14.07 -17.25 -12.83
CA ASN A 202 -14.26 -18.25 -13.87
C ASN A 202 -15.28 -19.26 -13.35
N GLN A 203 -16.56 -18.91 -13.46
CA GLN A 203 -17.57 -19.77 -14.10
C GLN A 203 -18.89 -18.99 -14.25
N GLU A 204 -19.32 -18.95 -15.52
CA GLU A 204 -20.64 -18.57 -16.03
C GLU A 204 -21.11 -17.12 -15.84
N GLU A 205 -20.55 -16.26 -16.68
CA GLU A 205 -21.39 -15.56 -17.66
C GLU A 205 -20.52 -15.37 -18.90
N SER A 206 -21.00 -15.83 -20.06
CA SER A 206 -20.35 -15.57 -21.35
C SER A 206 -20.36 -14.06 -21.62
N TYR A 207 -19.38 -13.34 -21.11
CA TYR A 207 -19.05 -12.05 -21.67
C TYR A 207 -18.22 -12.35 -22.91
N ALA A 208 -18.93 -12.35 -24.04
CA ALA A 208 -18.32 -12.03 -25.32
C ALA A 208 -17.29 -10.92 -25.07
N GLU A 209 -16.09 -11.17 -25.55
CA GLU A 209 -14.99 -10.24 -25.55
C GLU A 209 -15.44 -8.98 -26.31
N VAL A 210 -16.10 -8.06 -25.62
CA VAL A 210 -16.33 -6.72 -26.13
C VAL A 210 -15.02 -5.99 -25.86
N GLN A 211 -14.08 -6.17 -26.77
CA GLN A 211 -13.20 -5.07 -27.14
C GLN A 211 -14.10 -3.88 -27.47
N SER A 212 -14.32 -2.96 -26.53
CA SER A 212 -14.76 -1.62 -26.87
C SER A 212 -13.85 -0.61 -26.19
N ASP A 213 -13.00 0.04 -26.98
CA ASP A 213 -12.82 1.49 -27.08
C ASP A 213 -12.72 2.36 -25.81
N ASN A 214 -12.43 1.81 -24.63
CA ASN A 214 -12.21 2.60 -23.42
C ASN A 214 -10.87 3.35 -23.39
N LYS A 215 -10.10 3.37 -24.49
CA LYS A 215 -8.77 4.01 -24.56
C LYS A 215 -8.81 5.54 -24.66
N ASN A 216 -9.97 6.17 -24.89
CA ASN A 216 -10.01 7.61 -25.20
C ASN A 216 -10.09 8.56 -23.99
N ILE A 217 -10.73 8.17 -22.88
CA ILE A 217 -10.97 9.08 -21.74
C ILE A 217 -9.90 9.04 -20.65
N ILE A 218 -8.96 8.08 -20.70
CA ILE A 218 -7.88 7.99 -19.72
C ILE A 218 -6.90 9.15 -19.92
N GLY A 219 -6.49 9.78 -18.83
CA GLY A 219 -5.51 10.86 -18.78
C GLY A 219 -5.96 12.06 -17.94
N LEU A 220 -5.15 13.13 -18.01
CA LEU A 220 -5.40 14.40 -17.35
C LEU A 220 -6.24 15.32 -18.26
N TRP A 221 -7.32 15.86 -17.71
CA TRP A 221 -8.25 16.76 -18.40
C TRP A 221 -8.39 18.07 -17.63
N GLN A 222 -8.12 19.21 -18.25
CA GLN A 222 -8.12 20.50 -17.56
C GLN A 222 -8.79 21.60 -18.39
N LEU A 223 -9.25 22.64 -17.71
CA LEU A 223 -9.71 23.89 -18.33
C LEU A 223 -8.59 24.58 -19.12
N ASN A 224 -7.39 24.55 -18.55
CA ASN A 224 -6.17 25.09 -19.13
C ASN A 224 -4.98 24.23 -18.67
N CYS A 225 -4.28 23.59 -19.60
CA CYS A 225 -3.12 22.74 -19.31
C CYS A 225 -1.93 23.48 -18.68
N SER A 226 -2.01 24.81 -18.55
CA SER A 226 -1.01 25.64 -17.87
C SER A 226 -1.30 25.81 -16.38
N ILE A 227 -2.47 25.38 -15.89
CA ILE A 227 -2.92 25.60 -14.51
C ILE A 227 -2.94 24.26 -13.77
N ASN A 228 -2.08 24.11 -12.78
CA ASN A 228 -2.07 22.94 -11.90
C ASN A 228 -3.38 22.87 -11.07
N ASN A 229 -3.79 21.66 -10.68
CA ASN A 229 -4.91 21.43 -9.75
C ASN A 229 -6.27 21.99 -10.23
N SER A 230 -6.50 22.04 -11.55
CA SER A 230 -7.70 22.65 -12.15
C SER A 230 -8.42 21.73 -13.15
N GLY A 231 -8.73 20.52 -12.74
CA GLY A 231 -9.36 19.58 -13.65
C GLY A 231 -9.67 18.21 -13.05
N LEU A 232 -9.63 17.22 -13.93
CA LEU A 232 -10.03 15.85 -13.70
C LEU A 232 -8.95 14.91 -14.23
N TYR A 233 -8.39 14.07 -13.38
CA TYR A 233 -7.54 12.97 -13.79
C TYR A 233 -8.34 11.67 -13.82
N ILE A 234 -8.30 10.92 -14.93
CA ILE A 234 -9.01 9.64 -15.10
C ILE A 234 -7.99 8.53 -15.35
N SER A 235 -8.12 7.45 -14.60
CA SER A 235 -7.39 6.21 -14.80
C SER A 235 -8.36 5.03 -14.93
N SER A 236 -7.89 3.95 -15.54
CA SER A 236 -8.63 2.69 -15.57
C SER A 236 -7.88 1.62 -14.80
N ASN A 237 -8.61 0.91 -13.94
CA ASN A 237 -8.12 -0.26 -13.23
C ASN A 237 -9.12 -1.40 -13.40
N LYS A 238 -8.72 -2.46 -14.11
CA LYS A 238 -9.57 -3.63 -14.42
C LYS A 238 -10.92 -3.27 -15.05
N GLY A 239 -10.91 -2.32 -15.99
CA GLY A 239 -12.10 -1.87 -16.70
C GLY A 239 -13.03 -0.93 -15.91
N LYS A 240 -12.77 -0.73 -14.61
CA LYS A 240 -13.40 0.33 -13.83
C LYS A 240 -12.64 1.63 -14.04
N LEU A 241 -13.38 2.72 -14.20
CA LEU A 241 -12.83 4.04 -14.39
C LEU A 241 -12.97 4.81 -13.07
N SER A 242 -11.87 5.41 -12.63
CA SER A 242 -11.81 6.20 -11.42
C SER A 242 -10.89 7.39 -11.63
N GLY A 243 -10.98 8.37 -10.75
CA GLY A 243 -10.22 9.60 -10.94
C GLY A 243 -10.20 10.49 -9.73
N THR A 244 -9.49 11.60 -9.89
CA THR A 244 -9.45 12.69 -8.91
C THR A 244 -9.96 13.96 -9.56
N LEU A 245 -10.97 14.57 -8.97
CA LEU A 245 -11.56 15.83 -9.40
C LEU A 245 -11.14 16.94 -8.44
N ALA A 246 -10.54 18.00 -8.96
CA ALA A 246 -10.16 19.16 -8.18
C ALA A 246 -11.28 20.21 -8.19
N LEU A 247 -11.74 20.63 -7.01
CA LEU A 247 -12.76 21.67 -6.81
C LEU A 247 -12.07 22.91 -6.21
N SER A 248 -11.80 23.93 -7.01
CA SER A 248 -11.06 25.15 -6.69
C SER A 248 -11.96 26.40 -6.85
N PRO A 249 -11.77 27.48 -6.06
CA PRO A 249 -10.94 27.64 -4.86
C PRO A 249 -11.72 27.83 -3.53
N PRO A 250 -11.12 27.50 -2.35
CA PRO A 250 -9.87 26.74 -2.18
C PRO A 250 -9.97 25.27 -2.61
N ALA A 251 -8.85 24.72 -3.05
CA ALA A 251 -8.75 23.43 -3.73
C ALA A 251 -9.11 22.25 -2.80
N VAL A 252 -10.25 21.62 -3.06
CA VAL A 252 -10.67 20.34 -2.49
C VAL A 252 -10.53 19.26 -3.55
N PHE A 253 -9.81 18.19 -3.24
CA PHE A 253 -9.66 17.06 -4.14
C PHE A 253 -10.59 15.93 -3.72
N VAL A 254 -11.41 15.46 -4.66
CA VAL A 254 -12.33 14.36 -4.44
C VAL A 254 -12.00 13.19 -5.35
N ASP A 255 -11.94 12.01 -4.77
CA ASP A 255 -11.90 10.76 -5.50
C ASP A 255 -13.27 10.47 -6.08
N ILE A 256 -13.29 9.99 -7.32
CA ILE A 256 -14.50 9.69 -8.06
C ILE A 256 -14.46 8.33 -8.72
N ILE A 257 -15.65 7.78 -8.95
CA ILE A 257 -15.88 6.62 -9.82
C ILE A 257 -16.68 7.09 -11.04
N LEU A 258 -16.32 6.55 -12.21
CA LEU A 258 -17.02 6.79 -13.46
C LEU A 258 -17.75 5.52 -13.88
N GLU A 259 -19.06 5.64 -14.08
CA GLU A 259 -19.91 4.55 -14.58
C GLU A 259 -20.41 4.89 -15.99
N ARG A 260 -20.14 4.01 -16.96
CA ARG A 260 -20.56 4.23 -18.34
C ARG A 260 -22.07 4.11 -18.45
N ASN A 261 -22.72 5.16 -18.94
CA ASN A 261 -24.10 5.13 -19.34
C ASN A 261 -24.20 4.78 -20.83
N ILE A 262 -24.46 3.49 -21.11
CA ILE A 262 -24.50 2.94 -22.46
C ILE A 262 -25.58 3.62 -23.32
N THR A 263 -26.66 4.11 -22.70
CA THR A 263 -27.78 4.73 -23.43
C THR A 263 -27.50 6.15 -23.91
N LYS A 264 -26.53 6.84 -23.31
CA LYS A 264 -26.24 8.27 -23.56
C LYS A 264 -24.82 8.55 -24.05
N GLU A 265 -24.01 7.50 -24.24
CA GLU A 265 -22.57 7.63 -24.52
C GLU A 265 -21.83 8.57 -23.55
N SER A 266 -22.27 8.58 -22.30
CA SER A 266 -21.74 9.43 -21.23
C SER A 266 -21.20 8.60 -20.07
N TYR A 267 -20.51 9.26 -19.15
CA TYR A 267 -20.05 8.66 -17.90
C TYR A 267 -20.67 9.41 -16.72
N ASP A 268 -21.40 8.69 -15.88
CA ASP A 268 -21.89 9.21 -14.61
C ASP A 268 -20.73 9.29 -13.62
N ILE A 269 -20.58 10.46 -12.97
CA ILE A 269 -19.56 10.67 -11.94
C ILE A 269 -20.21 10.47 -10.57
N LYS A 270 -19.61 9.61 -9.74
CA LYS A 270 -19.99 9.39 -8.35
C LYS A 270 -18.87 9.75 -7.39
N TYR A 271 -19.24 10.30 -6.24
CA TYR A 271 -18.31 10.63 -5.17
C TYR A 271 -17.83 9.38 -4.43
N LEU A 272 -16.52 9.25 -4.21
CA LEU A 272 -15.93 8.14 -3.46
C LEU A 272 -15.38 8.60 -2.11
N SER A 273 -14.51 9.61 -2.09
CA SER A 273 -13.88 10.13 -0.88
C SER A 273 -13.27 11.51 -1.13
N GLN A 274 -12.88 12.20 -0.06
CA GLN A 274 -11.99 13.34 -0.14
C GLN A 274 -10.53 12.83 0.00
N ASP A 275 -9.68 13.14 -0.96
CA ASP A 275 -8.28 12.65 -1.04
C ASP A 275 -7.33 13.52 -0.19
N MET A 276 -7.65 14.80 0.00
CA MET A 276 -6.86 15.73 0.81
C MET A 276 -7.70 16.61 1.74
N SER A 277 -7.32 16.60 3.02
CA SER A 277 -7.69 17.60 4.04
C SER A 277 -6.49 17.92 4.94
N PRO A 278 -5.73 19.01 4.71
CA PRO A 278 -4.85 19.57 5.74
C PRO A 278 -4.96 21.12 5.79
N PRO A 279 -4.25 21.87 6.66
CA PRO A 279 -4.74 23.10 7.33
C PRO A 279 -5.03 24.32 6.42
N LEU A 280 -4.81 24.20 5.11
CA LEU A 280 -5.05 25.22 4.09
C LEU A 280 -6.47 25.19 3.49
N ALA A 281 -7.30 24.21 3.86
CA ALA A 281 -8.67 24.04 3.35
C ALA A 281 -9.73 23.95 4.46
N SER A 282 -9.47 24.52 5.64
CA SER A 282 -10.39 24.49 6.80
C SER A 282 -11.79 25.05 6.50
N GLU A 283 -11.89 25.97 5.54
CA GLU A 283 -13.14 26.61 5.13
C GLU A 283 -13.98 25.76 4.15
N ASN A 284 -13.39 24.71 3.55
CA ASN A 284 -14.00 23.92 2.47
C ASN A 284 -14.01 22.40 2.76
N ILE A 285 -14.04 22.01 4.04
CA ILE A 285 -14.11 20.59 4.42
C ILE A 285 -15.43 19.99 3.93
N ILE A 286 -15.33 18.90 3.17
CA ILE A 286 -16.50 18.10 2.83
C ILE A 286 -16.81 17.21 4.03
N ASP A 287 -18.04 17.27 4.52
CA ASP A 287 -18.55 16.34 5.51
C ASP A 287 -18.80 14.97 4.88
N ASP A 288 -17.71 14.22 4.64
CA ASP A 288 -17.69 12.97 3.88
C ASP A 288 -18.74 11.95 4.33
N LYS A 289 -18.97 11.88 5.65
CA LYS A 289 -19.95 10.98 6.28
C LYS A 289 -21.37 11.24 5.80
N ASN A 290 -21.66 12.48 5.44
CA ASN A 290 -22.98 12.93 5.05
C ASN A 290 -23.12 13.14 3.53
N ILE A 291 -22.11 12.81 2.73
CA ILE A 291 -22.21 12.83 1.27
C ILE A 291 -22.59 11.44 0.74
N SER A 292 -23.60 11.39 -0.13
CA SER A 292 -24.01 10.15 -0.79
C SER A 292 -22.95 9.64 -1.76
N LYS A 293 -22.60 8.36 -1.63
CA LYS A 293 -21.72 7.63 -2.57
C LYS A 293 -22.47 7.09 -3.80
N ASN A 294 -23.80 7.09 -3.74
CA ASN A 294 -24.66 6.54 -4.80
C ASN A 294 -25.23 7.63 -5.72
N GLU A 295 -25.35 8.86 -5.22
CA GLU A 295 -25.87 9.99 -6.00
C GLU A 295 -24.85 10.47 -7.02
N LYS A 296 -25.35 10.82 -8.21
CA LYS A 296 -24.53 11.40 -9.27
C LYS A 296 -24.09 12.80 -8.86
N ILE A 297 -22.81 13.10 -8.96
CA ILE A 297 -22.24 14.42 -8.68
C ILE A 297 -21.87 15.18 -9.96
N GLY A 298 -21.85 14.49 -11.10
CA GLY A 298 -21.63 15.07 -12.41
C GLY A 298 -21.78 14.05 -13.52
N GLU A 299 -21.53 14.49 -14.75
CA GLU A 299 -21.57 13.67 -15.96
C GLU A 299 -20.45 14.09 -16.92
N LEU A 300 -19.82 13.13 -17.60
CA LEU A 300 -18.89 13.40 -18.69
C LEU A 300 -19.48 12.97 -20.03
N LEU A 301 -19.45 13.87 -21.00
CA LEU A 301 -19.75 13.57 -22.39
C LEU A 301 -18.47 13.66 -23.21
N VAL A 302 -18.09 12.55 -23.85
CA VAL A 302 -16.92 12.52 -24.71
C VAL A 302 -17.26 13.19 -26.04
N LYS A 303 -16.61 14.32 -26.35
CA LYS A 303 -16.83 15.00 -27.64
C LYS A 303 -15.88 14.46 -28.71
N ASN A 304 -14.60 14.33 -28.35
CA ASN A 304 -13.56 13.79 -29.21
C ASN A 304 -12.36 13.35 -28.33
N ASN A 305 -11.28 12.87 -28.97
CA ASN A 305 -10.09 12.36 -28.25
C ASN A 305 -9.35 13.42 -27.41
N ASN A 306 -9.60 14.70 -27.65
CA ASN A 306 -8.91 15.83 -27.03
C ASN A 306 -9.83 16.71 -26.17
N GLU A 307 -11.15 16.50 -26.20
CA GLU A 307 -12.13 17.29 -25.48
C GLU A 307 -13.23 16.42 -24.84
N ILE A 308 -13.48 16.67 -23.56
CA ILE A 308 -14.62 16.14 -22.82
C ILE A 308 -15.45 17.29 -22.27
N GLU A 309 -16.77 17.12 -22.27
CA GLU A 309 -17.68 18.03 -21.59
C GLU A 309 -18.00 17.47 -20.20
N LEU A 310 -17.69 18.24 -19.16
CA LEU A 310 -18.04 17.96 -17.77
C LEU A 310 -19.29 18.77 -17.40
N VAL A 311 -20.30 18.07 -16.90
CA VAL A 311 -21.47 18.66 -16.25
C VAL A 311 -21.34 18.49 -14.75
N TRP A 312 -21.29 19.59 -14.00
CA TRP A 312 -21.19 19.55 -12.54
C TRP A 312 -22.56 19.71 -11.87
N TYR A 313 -22.93 18.74 -11.04
CA TYR A 313 -24.19 18.79 -10.30
C TYR A 313 -24.02 19.20 -8.84
N GLY A 314 -22.82 19.09 -8.24
CA GLY A 314 -22.61 19.29 -6.81
C GLY A 314 -22.73 18.01 -5.99
N LEU A 315 -22.24 18.05 -4.75
CA LEU A 315 -22.26 16.92 -3.82
C LEU A 315 -23.62 16.82 -3.12
N TYR A 316 -24.25 15.65 -3.10
CA TYR A 316 -25.53 15.48 -2.41
C TYR A 316 -25.33 15.18 -0.93
N ASN A 317 -25.76 16.10 -0.05
CA ASN A 317 -25.74 15.90 1.39
C ASN A 317 -27.01 15.17 1.85
N ILE A 318 -26.84 13.98 2.43
CA ILE A 318 -27.90 13.07 2.85
C ILE A 318 -28.75 13.70 3.97
N ASN A 319 -28.11 14.34 4.95
CA ASN A 319 -28.80 14.92 6.11
C ASN A 319 -29.61 16.15 5.74
N MET A 320 -29.02 17.04 4.93
CA MET A 320 -29.69 18.26 4.47
C MET A 320 -30.65 18.02 3.30
N LYS A 321 -30.62 16.82 2.69
CA LYS A 321 -31.38 16.44 1.49
C LYS A 321 -31.25 17.46 0.35
N LYS A 322 -30.06 18.04 0.17
CA LYS A 322 -29.79 19.05 -0.86
C LYS A 322 -28.36 18.93 -1.38
N ARG A 323 -28.12 19.52 -2.55
CA ARG A 323 -26.77 19.60 -3.14
C ARG A 323 -25.98 20.76 -2.51
N THR A 324 -24.72 20.49 -2.21
CA THR A 324 -23.72 21.42 -1.67
C THR A 324 -22.49 21.46 -2.60
N HIS A 325 -21.57 22.38 -2.35
CA HIS A 325 -20.38 22.59 -3.20
C HIS A 325 -20.73 22.78 -4.68
N LEU A 326 -21.82 23.51 -4.95
CA LEU A 326 -22.34 23.78 -6.30
C LEU A 326 -21.48 24.76 -7.09
N ILE A 327 -20.69 25.59 -6.41
CA ILE A 327 -19.85 26.62 -7.01
C ILE A 327 -18.39 26.16 -6.95
N ASN A 328 -17.76 26.05 -8.10
CA ASN A 328 -16.32 25.79 -8.27
C ASN A 328 -15.87 26.36 -9.62
N GLN A 329 -14.62 26.10 -10.03
CA GLN A 329 -14.09 26.57 -11.31
C GLN A 329 -14.80 26.01 -12.56
N PHE A 330 -15.67 25.00 -12.40
CA PHE A 330 -16.53 24.45 -13.44
C PHE A 330 -17.93 25.09 -13.48
N SER A 331 -18.30 25.87 -12.46
CA SER A 331 -19.59 26.55 -12.39
C SER A 331 -19.50 27.91 -13.08
N ASN A 332 -19.92 27.98 -14.35
CA ASN A 332 -19.92 29.25 -15.08
C ASN A 332 -21.10 30.14 -14.62
N ASN A 333 -20.92 31.47 -14.61
CA ASN A 333 -21.98 32.44 -14.25
C ASN A 333 -23.15 32.46 -15.26
N LYS A 334 -23.05 31.73 -16.37
CA LYS A 334 -24.13 31.48 -17.32
C LYS A 334 -24.70 30.11 -17.00
N SER A 335 -26.00 30.06 -16.72
CA SER A 335 -26.95 28.97 -16.38
C SER A 335 -26.66 27.50 -16.70
N ASN A 336 -25.61 27.17 -17.44
CA ASN A 336 -25.29 25.83 -17.87
C ASN A 336 -24.00 25.41 -17.14
N ASN A 337 -24.11 24.49 -16.17
CA ASN A 337 -23.00 23.88 -15.42
C ASN A 337 -22.10 22.97 -16.30
N HIS A 338 -21.95 23.32 -17.58
CA HIS A 338 -21.28 22.57 -18.62
C HIS A 338 -19.95 23.23 -18.94
N VAL A 339 -18.88 22.45 -18.89
CA VAL A 339 -17.52 22.92 -19.12
C VAL A 339 -16.77 21.97 -20.01
N ILE A 340 -16.05 22.52 -21.00
CA ILE A 340 -15.17 21.74 -21.86
C ILE A 340 -13.79 21.66 -21.20
N LEU A 341 -13.33 20.45 -20.96
CA LEU A 341 -11.97 20.14 -20.51
C LEU A 341 -11.16 19.58 -21.68
N LYS A 342 -9.90 20.00 -21.76
CA LYS A 342 -8.95 19.55 -22.78
C LYS A 342 -8.00 18.52 -22.23
N LYS A 343 -7.62 17.55 -23.06
CA LYS A 343 -6.61 16.55 -22.72
C LYS A 343 -5.24 17.21 -22.61
N CYS A 344 -4.58 17.04 -21.47
CA CYS A 344 -3.25 17.57 -21.19
C CYS A 344 -2.23 16.42 -21.14
N ILE A 345 -1.01 16.71 -21.57
CA ILE A 345 0.11 15.77 -21.48
C ILE A 345 0.69 15.87 -20.07
N GLU A 346 0.82 14.74 -19.37
CA GLU A 346 1.54 14.69 -18.10
C GLU A 346 3.00 15.09 -18.35
N LYS A 347 3.45 16.18 -17.73
CA LYS A 347 4.88 16.50 -17.68
C LYS A 347 5.47 15.64 -16.58
N GLU A 348 6.33 14.69 -16.96
CA GLU A 348 7.14 13.87 -16.03
C GLU A 348 8.02 14.70 -15.11
#